data_AF-A0A2D5VK25-F1
#
_entry.id   AF-A0A2D5VK25-F1
#
_cell.length_a   1.000
_cell.length_b   1.000
_cell.length_c   1.000
_cell.angle_alpha   90.00
_cell.angle_beta   90.00
_cell.angle_gamma   90.00
#
_symmetry.space_group_name_H-M   'P 1'
#
loop_
_entity.id
_entity.type
_entity.pdbx_description
1 polymer ?
#
loop_
_entity_poly.entity_id
_entity_poly.type
_entity_poly.pdbx_seq_one_letter_code
_entity_poly.pdbx_strand_id
1 'polypeptide(L)'
;MSQCEGYHQGCNNLGISSRHQCKISKVTVKYNTITNSFSVGILVTSNSSALIEGNRVTDSPEVGIIISNSDKKILLLDNTLQRNRSAGIQCSEASPIIRQNLITQNGFGILIDDAQPNLGTVAAPGLNRLYDNKEGDVVNLGKSVVLVQQNYWGRPNGPCQNCIFGEVEYKPFRLSFSRHS
;
A
#
# COMPACT_ATOMS: atom_id res chain seq x y z
N MET A 1 20.36 -7.84 24.70
CA MET A 1 20.33 -7.12 23.41
C MET A 1 20.48 -8.14 22.32
N SER A 2 19.40 -8.47 21.63
CA SER A 2 19.42 -9.26 20.41
C SER A 2 18.48 -8.55 19.44
N GLN A 3 19.08 -7.85 18.47
CA GLN A 3 18.35 -7.24 17.36
C GLN A 3 17.83 -8.38 16.48
N CYS A 4 16.54 -8.38 16.18
CA CYS A 4 16.01 -9.13 15.05
C CYS A 4 16.22 -8.28 13.80
N GLU A 5 17.45 -8.28 13.27
CA GLU A 5 17.70 -7.80 11.92
C GLU A 5 17.28 -8.89 10.94
N GLY A 6 16.16 -8.68 10.25
CA GLY A 6 15.82 -9.45 9.07
C GLY A 6 16.69 -9.00 7.90
N TYR A 7 17.92 -9.50 7.83
CA TYR A 7 18.81 -9.32 6.69
C TYR A 7 18.73 -10.54 5.77
N HIS A 8 18.09 -10.39 4.60
CA HIS A 8 18.21 -11.34 3.51
C HIS A 8 18.96 -10.66 2.35
N GLN A 9 20.29 -10.77 2.36
CA GLN A 9 21.08 -10.55 1.15
C GLN A 9 20.87 -11.73 0.19
N GLY A 10 20.42 -11.44 -1.03
CA GLY A 10 20.45 -12.39 -2.15
C GLY A 10 19.11 -12.99 -2.61
N CYS A 11 17.96 -12.62 -2.03
CA CYS A 11 16.66 -13.16 -2.44
C CYS A 11 15.73 -12.04 -2.92
N ASN A 12 15.16 -12.19 -4.11
CA ASN A 12 14.30 -11.20 -4.77
C ASN A 12 12.96 -10.91 -4.04
N ASN A 13 12.74 -11.40 -2.82
CA ASN A 13 11.54 -11.17 -2.01
C ASN A 13 11.94 -10.73 -0.58
N LEU A 14 11.37 -9.63 -0.07
CA LEU A 14 11.50 -9.22 1.34
C LEU A 14 10.28 -9.73 2.13
N GLY A 15 10.42 -10.91 2.75
CA GLY A 15 9.43 -11.47 3.67
C GLY A 15 9.61 -10.96 5.09
N ILE A 16 8.60 -10.31 5.67
CA ILE A 16 8.57 -9.90 7.07
C ILE A 16 7.60 -10.81 7.83
N SER A 17 8.13 -11.73 8.65
CA SER A 17 7.33 -12.63 9.47
C SER A 17 7.85 -12.70 10.90
N SER A 18 7.02 -12.32 11.89
CA SER A 18 7.30 -12.54 13.32
C SER A 18 6.70 -13.88 13.76
N ARG A 19 7.51 -14.92 13.98
CA ARG A 19 7.03 -16.15 14.63
C ARG A 19 7.21 -16.07 16.15
N HIS A 20 6.09 -16.12 16.87
CA HIS A 20 5.89 -16.48 18.29
C HIS A 20 6.63 -15.67 19.39
N GLN A 21 5.83 -15.02 20.24
CA GLN A 21 6.16 -14.44 21.56
C GLN A 21 7.37 -13.48 21.68
N CYS A 22 7.67 -12.69 20.65
CA CYS A 22 8.48 -11.48 20.85
C CYS A 22 7.54 -10.29 21.12
N LYS A 23 7.62 -9.68 22.31
CA LYS A 23 6.96 -8.41 22.62
C LYS A 23 7.34 -7.37 21.56
N ILE A 24 6.39 -7.05 20.67
CA ILE A 24 6.38 -5.90 19.74
C ILE A 24 7.68 -5.75 18.92
N SER A 25 7.89 -6.60 17.91
CA SER A 25 8.84 -6.30 16.85
C SER A 25 8.23 -5.27 15.90
N LYS A 26 8.50 -3.99 16.15
CA LYS A 26 8.29 -2.94 15.14
C LYS A 26 9.30 -3.16 14.02
N VAL A 27 8.83 -3.60 12.86
CA VAL A 27 9.66 -3.77 11.66
C VAL A 27 9.68 -2.47 10.87
N THR A 28 10.84 -2.12 10.33
CA THR A 28 11.02 -0.89 9.55
C THR A 28 11.72 -1.24 8.25
N VAL A 29 11.10 -0.93 7.11
CA VAL A 29 11.65 -1.11 5.77
C VAL A 29 11.65 0.26 5.10
N LYS A 30 12.83 0.83 4.87
CA LYS A 30 12.94 2.18 4.31
C LYS A 30 13.94 2.29 3.18
N TYR A 31 13.60 3.11 2.19
CA TYR A 31 14.52 3.56 1.14
C TYR A 31 15.18 2.42 0.34
N ASN A 32 14.45 1.33 0.12
CA ASN A 32 14.90 0.21 -0.70
C ASN A 32 14.34 0.31 -2.12
N THR A 33 15.09 -0.27 -3.08
CA THR A 33 14.58 -0.57 -4.42
C THR A 33 14.42 -2.07 -4.55
N ILE A 34 13.18 -2.52 -4.77
CA ILE A 34 12.80 -3.92 -4.94
C ILE A 34 12.25 -4.05 -6.35
N THR A 35 12.89 -4.87 -7.17
CA THR A 35 12.52 -5.04 -8.57
C THR A 35 12.69 -6.49 -8.99
N ASN A 36 11.89 -6.96 -9.95
CA ASN A 36 11.94 -8.32 -10.47
C ASN A 36 11.85 -9.38 -9.37
N SER A 37 10.93 -9.16 -8.42
CA SER A 37 10.63 -10.13 -7.38
C SER A 37 10.17 -11.46 -7.97
N PHE A 38 10.33 -12.56 -7.24
CA PHE A 38 9.88 -13.86 -7.75
C PHE A 38 8.35 -13.94 -7.79
N SER A 39 7.69 -13.26 -6.86
CA SER A 39 6.22 -13.21 -6.76
C SER A 39 5.78 -11.89 -6.13
N VAL A 40 6.11 -11.68 -4.84
CA VAL A 40 5.73 -10.50 -4.05
C VAL A 40 6.96 -9.69 -3.65
N GLY A 41 6.88 -8.36 -3.77
CA GLY A 41 7.96 -7.45 -3.37
C GLY A 41 8.19 -7.39 -1.85
N ILE A 42 7.19 -6.93 -1.10
CA ILE A 42 7.18 -6.88 0.37
C ILE A 42 5.96 -7.62 0.90
N LEU A 43 6.18 -8.55 1.83
CA LEU A 43 5.11 -9.27 2.52
C LEU A 43 5.13 -8.96 4.01
N VAL A 44 4.01 -8.45 4.54
CA VAL A 44 3.79 -8.20 5.98
C VAL A 44 2.71 -9.15 6.51
N THR A 45 3.09 -10.04 7.43
CA THR A 45 2.15 -10.98 8.09
C THR A 45 2.33 -11.04 9.60
N SER A 46 1.47 -11.82 10.27
CA SER A 46 1.70 -12.35 11.63
C SER A 46 1.57 -11.33 12.77
N ASN A 47 0.59 -10.41 12.73
CA ASN A 47 0.38 -9.43 13.80
C ASN A 47 1.65 -8.60 14.15
N SER A 48 2.39 -8.18 13.11
CA SER A 48 3.55 -7.30 13.25
C SER A 48 3.17 -5.84 13.03
N SER A 49 3.69 -4.93 13.87
CA SER A 49 3.68 -3.51 13.54
C SER A 49 4.79 -3.20 12.53
N ALA A 50 4.50 -2.44 11.48
CA ALA A 50 5.45 -2.16 10.41
C ALA A 50 5.42 -0.69 9.97
N LEU A 51 6.59 -0.16 9.64
CA LEU A 51 6.77 1.10 8.91
C LEU A 51 7.48 0.80 7.59
N ILE A 52 6.76 0.97 6.48
CA ILE A 52 7.27 0.83 5.12
C ILE A 52 7.30 2.21 4.50
N GLU A 53 8.48 2.79 4.32
CA GLU A 53 8.62 4.20 3.95
C GLU A 53 9.65 4.45 2.84
N GLY A 54 9.31 5.24 1.83
CA GLY A 54 10.27 5.68 0.81
C GLY A 54 10.82 4.55 -0.07
N ASN A 55 10.17 3.39 -0.13
CA ASN A 55 10.62 2.27 -0.95
C ASN A 55 10.08 2.38 -2.38
N ARG A 56 10.84 1.88 -3.34
CA ARG A 56 10.40 1.69 -4.73
C ARG A 56 10.23 0.20 -5.00
N VAL A 57 9.00 -0.25 -5.27
CA VAL A 57 8.69 -1.64 -5.59
C VAL A 57 8.11 -1.73 -6.99
N THR A 58 8.85 -2.36 -7.90
CA THR A 58 8.47 -2.41 -9.32
C THR A 58 8.60 -3.78 -9.93
N ASP A 59 7.83 -4.02 -10.99
CA ASP A 59 8.00 -5.20 -11.86
C ASP A 59 7.88 -6.54 -11.09
N SER A 60 7.05 -6.59 -10.04
CA SER A 60 6.71 -7.84 -9.35
C SER A 60 5.69 -8.65 -10.17
N PRO A 61 5.89 -9.97 -10.37
CA PRO A 61 4.98 -10.84 -11.12
C PRO A 61 3.59 -11.03 -10.51
N GLU A 62 3.45 -10.77 -9.21
CA GLU A 62 2.16 -10.74 -8.53
C GLU A 62 1.92 -9.35 -7.91
N VAL A 63 2.21 -9.17 -6.62
CA VAL A 63 1.84 -7.97 -5.87
C VAL A 63 3.08 -7.21 -5.41
N GLY A 64 3.04 -5.88 -5.45
CA GLY A 64 4.11 -5.04 -4.90
C GLY A 64 4.24 -5.23 -3.39
N ILE A 65 3.19 -4.89 -2.64
CA ILE A 65 3.13 -5.06 -1.18
C ILE A 65 1.88 -5.82 -0.76
N ILE A 66 2.03 -6.91 -0.01
CA ILE A 66 0.92 -7.61 0.65
C ILE A 66 0.95 -7.32 2.14
N ILE A 67 -0.23 -6.99 2.68
CA ILE A 67 -0.49 -6.87 4.11
C ILE A 67 -1.63 -7.82 4.44
N SER A 68 -1.36 -8.84 5.25
CA SER A 68 -2.36 -9.86 5.59
C SER A 68 -2.33 -10.23 7.07
N ASN A 69 -3.49 -10.45 7.68
CA ASN A 69 -3.65 -11.00 9.03
C ASN A 69 -2.85 -10.21 10.08
N SER A 70 -3.18 -8.91 10.22
CA SER A 70 -2.51 -8.03 11.19
C SER A 70 -3.48 -7.06 11.86
N ASP A 71 -3.61 -7.20 13.17
CA ASP A 71 -4.30 -6.28 14.08
C ASP A 71 -3.40 -5.12 14.56
N LYS A 72 -2.13 -5.09 14.14
CA LYS A 72 -1.13 -4.12 14.58
C LYS A 72 -1.04 -2.92 13.64
N LYS A 73 -0.47 -1.84 14.17
CA LYS A 73 -0.25 -0.60 13.42
C LYS A 73 0.74 -0.82 12.28
N ILE A 74 0.26 -0.64 11.04
CA ILE A 74 1.06 -0.69 9.82
C ILE A 74 0.95 0.66 9.11
N LEU A 75 2.10 1.25 8.76
CA LEU A 75 2.20 2.53 8.07
C LEU A 75 2.93 2.35 6.74
N LEU A 76 2.29 2.76 5.64
CA LEU A 76 2.89 2.83 4.31
C LEU A 76 2.98 4.30 3.90
N LEU A 77 4.19 4.84 3.88
CA LEU A 77 4.45 6.26 3.66
C LEU A 77 5.38 6.48 2.46
N ASP A 78 5.00 7.36 1.52
CA ASP A 78 5.89 7.83 0.45
C ASP A 78 6.58 6.70 -0.38
N ASN A 79 5.93 5.56 -0.54
CA ASN A 79 6.44 4.48 -1.38
C ASN A 79 6.00 4.70 -2.83
N THR A 80 6.81 4.20 -3.77
CA THR A 80 6.48 4.15 -5.20
C THR A 80 6.25 2.71 -5.64
N LEU A 81 5.02 2.38 -6.04
CA LEU A 81 4.58 1.06 -6.47
C LEU A 81 4.18 1.14 -7.94
N GLN A 82 4.94 0.50 -8.82
CA GLN A 82 4.76 0.67 -10.26
C GLN A 82 5.01 -0.60 -11.07
N ARG A 83 4.18 -0.89 -12.07
CA ARG A 83 4.33 -2.08 -12.95
C ARG A 83 4.31 -3.43 -12.23
N ASN A 84 3.65 -3.52 -11.09
CA ASN A 84 3.36 -4.81 -10.46
C ASN A 84 2.14 -5.44 -11.15
N ARG A 85 2.24 -6.71 -11.54
CA ARG A 85 1.30 -7.34 -12.49
C ARG A 85 -0.12 -7.50 -11.95
N SER A 86 -0.26 -7.89 -10.69
CA SER A 86 -1.55 -8.08 -10.02
C SER A 86 -2.00 -6.80 -9.32
N ALA A 87 -1.31 -6.37 -8.26
CA ALA A 87 -1.67 -5.16 -7.51
C ALA A 87 -0.43 -4.39 -7.02
N GLY A 88 -0.55 -3.08 -6.86
CA GLY A 88 0.46 -2.27 -6.18
C GLY A 88 0.49 -2.60 -4.69
N ILE A 89 -0.67 -2.55 -4.04
CA ILE A 89 -0.87 -2.95 -2.64
C ILE A 89 -2.09 -3.88 -2.55
N GLN A 90 -1.96 -4.97 -1.80
CA GLN A 90 -3.08 -5.82 -1.40
C GLN A 90 -3.22 -5.83 0.12
N CYS A 91 -4.43 -5.63 0.63
CA CYS A 91 -4.76 -5.65 2.04
C CYS A 91 -5.81 -6.72 2.32
N SER A 92 -5.52 -7.65 3.24
CA SER A 92 -6.49 -8.61 3.76
C SER A 92 -6.46 -8.72 5.27
N GLU A 93 -7.62 -8.73 5.92
CA GLU A 93 -7.73 -8.87 7.39
C GLU A 93 -6.78 -7.93 8.17
N ALA A 94 -6.70 -6.67 7.73
CA ALA A 94 -5.76 -5.68 8.25
C ALA A 94 -6.31 -4.25 8.15
N SER A 95 -5.74 -3.32 8.93
CA SER A 95 -6.14 -1.90 8.94
C SER A 95 -4.94 -0.95 8.80
N PRO A 96 -4.19 -1.00 7.68
CA PRO A 96 -3.01 -0.16 7.50
C PRO A 96 -3.38 1.30 7.24
N ILE A 97 -2.47 2.21 7.57
CA ILE A 97 -2.56 3.62 7.19
C ILE A 97 -1.65 3.84 5.99
N ILE A 98 -2.24 4.28 4.87
CA ILE A 98 -1.55 4.43 3.58
C ILE A 98 -1.56 5.90 3.20
N ARG A 99 -0.38 6.54 3.13
CA ARG A 99 -0.24 7.98 2.88
C ARG A 99 0.90 8.32 1.92
N GLN A 100 0.69 9.35 1.10
CA GLN A 100 1.73 9.94 0.24
C GLN A 100 2.36 8.97 -0.77
N ASN A 101 1.78 7.79 -0.99
CA ASN A 101 2.35 6.81 -1.92
C ASN A 101 2.04 7.19 -3.37
N LEU A 102 2.94 6.85 -4.30
CA LEU A 102 2.70 6.85 -5.73
C LEU A 102 2.40 5.42 -6.18
N ILE A 103 1.18 5.15 -6.64
CA ILE A 103 0.72 3.82 -7.02
C ILE A 103 0.11 3.92 -8.42
N THR A 104 0.87 3.46 -9.42
CA THR A 104 0.52 3.68 -10.83
C THR A 104 1.01 2.55 -11.72
N GLN A 105 0.35 2.32 -12.85
CA GLN A 105 0.74 1.30 -13.84
C GLN A 105 0.79 -0.13 -13.28
N ASN A 106 0.02 -0.44 -12.23
CA ASN A 106 -0.15 -1.80 -11.73
C ASN A 106 -1.41 -2.44 -12.33
N GLY A 107 -1.64 -3.73 -12.10
CA GLY A 107 -2.94 -4.35 -12.40
C GLY A 107 -4.07 -3.62 -11.67
N PHE A 108 -4.12 -3.76 -10.35
CA PHE A 108 -4.89 -2.93 -9.44
C PHE A 108 -3.95 -1.95 -8.71
N GLY A 109 -4.42 -0.75 -8.39
CA GLY A 109 -3.67 0.16 -7.52
C GLY A 109 -3.63 -0.40 -6.10
N ILE A 110 -4.79 -0.42 -5.45
CA ILE A 110 -5.00 -1.01 -4.13
C ILE A 110 -6.17 -1.98 -4.18
N LEU A 111 -5.90 -3.24 -3.84
CA LEU A 111 -6.90 -4.30 -3.70
C LEU A 111 -7.18 -4.56 -2.22
N ILE A 112 -8.44 -4.52 -1.82
CA ILE A 112 -8.89 -4.63 -0.44
C ILE A 112 -9.84 -5.81 -0.33
N ASP A 113 -9.52 -6.77 0.54
CA ASP A 113 -10.32 -7.97 0.79
C ASP A 113 -10.55 -8.12 2.29
N ASP A 114 -11.78 -7.93 2.74
CA ASP A 114 -12.16 -7.91 4.17
C ASP A 114 -11.18 -7.15 5.08
N ALA A 115 -10.77 -5.96 4.62
CA ALA A 115 -9.80 -5.10 5.30
C ALA A 115 -10.33 -3.67 5.41
N GLN A 116 -9.76 -2.88 6.32
CA GLN A 116 -10.15 -1.49 6.58
C GLN A 116 -8.92 -0.56 6.50
N PRO A 117 -8.26 -0.44 5.34
CA PRO A 117 -7.17 0.49 5.19
C PRO A 117 -7.69 1.92 5.33
N ASN A 118 -6.95 2.74 6.08
CA ASN A 118 -7.19 4.17 6.10
C ASN A 118 -6.40 4.79 4.95
N LEU A 119 -7.07 5.23 3.90
CA LEU A 119 -6.48 5.89 2.73
C LEU A 119 -6.65 7.42 2.73
N GLY A 120 -7.16 7.98 3.82
CA GLY A 120 -7.35 9.42 3.99
C GLY A 120 -8.71 9.74 4.58
N THR A 121 -8.74 10.77 5.43
CA THR A 121 -9.97 11.44 5.89
C THR A 121 -9.82 12.96 5.72
N VAL A 122 -10.90 13.72 5.85
CA VAL A 122 -10.86 15.20 5.86
C VAL A 122 -9.88 15.74 6.90
N ALA A 123 -9.81 15.11 8.08
CA ALA A 123 -8.92 15.50 9.16
C ALA A 123 -7.47 14.99 8.98
N ALA A 124 -7.29 13.87 8.27
CA ALA A 124 -5.99 13.23 8.06
C ALA A 124 -5.83 12.84 6.58
N PRO A 125 -5.44 13.80 5.72
CA PRO A 125 -5.40 13.65 4.26
C PRO A 125 -4.65 12.40 3.80
N GLY A 126 -5.16 11.73 2.77
CA GLY A 126 -4.49 10.58 2.15
C GLY A 126 -3.19 10.93 1.45
N LEU A 127 -3.25 11.95 0.58
CA LEU A 127 -2.13 12.43 -0.25
C LEU A 127 -1.49 11.37 -1.15
N ASN A 128 -2.12 10.20 -1.34
CA ASN A 128 -1.66 9.22 -2.29
C ASN A 128 -1.96 9.68 -3.73
N ARG A 129 -1.12 9.27 -4.66
CA ARG A 129 -1.30 9.44 -6.09
C ARG A 129 -1.63 8.07 -6.69
N LEU A 130 -2.90 7.88 -7.03
CA LEU A 130 -3.51 6.61 -7.42
C LEU A 130 -4.10 6.78 -8.82
N TYR A 131 -3.35 6.40 -9.86
CA TYR A 131 -3.78 6.61 -11.24
C TYR A 131 -3.09 5.66 -12.20
N ASP A 132 -3.66 5.50 -13.40
CA ASP A 132 -3.15 4.64 -14.48
C ASP A 132 -2.93 3.17 -14.05
N ASN A 133 -3.73 2.66 -13.12
CA ASN A 133 -3.78 1.22 -12.83
C ASN A 133 -4.82 0.56 -13.76
N LYS A 134 -4.51 -0.64 -14.26
CA LYS A 134 -5.19 -1.27 -15.41
C LYS A 134 -6.65 -1.61 -15.13
N GLU A 135 -6.91 -2.23 -13.99
CA GLU A 135 -8.21 -2.80 -13.64
C GLU A 135 -8.96 -1.92 -12.62
N GLY A 136 -8.25 -1.02 -11.92
CA GLY A 136 -8.83 -0.07 -10.98
C GLY A 136 -7.78 0.53 -10.04
N ASP A 137 -7.98 1.77 -9.60
CA ASP A 137 -7.08 2.46 -8.68
C ASP A 137 -7.31 2.02 -7.22
N VAL A 138 -8.58 1.88 -6.81
CA VAL A 138 -8.96 1.28 -5.52
C VAL A 138 -10.13 0.32 -5.72
N VAL A 139 -9.92 -0.94 -5.36
CA VAL A 139 -10.92 -2.00 -5.47
C VAL A 139 -11.19 -2.56 -4.08
N ASN A 140 -12.39 -2.33 -3.58
CA ASN A 140 -12.88 -2.92 -2.34
C ASN A 140 -13.79 -4.11 -2.65
N LEU A 141 -13.34 -5.32 -2.29
CA LEU A 141 -14.12 -6.54 -2.38
C LEU A 141 -14.88 -6.84 -1.07
N GLY A 142 -14.56 -6.11 0.01
CA GLY A 142 -15.23 -6.21 1.30
C GLY A 142 -16.55 -5.46 1.36
N LYS A 143 -17.27 -5.68 2.47
CA LYS A 143 -18.59 -5.04 2.73
C LYS A 143 -18.50 -3.73 3.50
N SER A 144 -17.36 -3.45 4.11
CA SER A 144 -17.15 -2.25 4.92
C SER A 144 -16.73 -1.08 4.04
N VAL A 145 -17.25 0.11 4.34
CA VAL A 145 -16.89 1.33 3.62
C VAL A 145 -15.43 1.70 3.89
N VAL A 146 -14.66 1.90 2.82
CA VAL A 146 -13.27 2.39 2.88
C VAL A 146 -13.22 3.87 2.55
N LEU A 147 -12.62 4.66 3.45
CA LEU A 147 -12.45 6.11 3.25
C LEU A 147 -11.18 6.40 2.45
N VAL A 148 -11.35 7.08 1.30
CA VAL A 148 -10.27 7.39 0.34
C VAL A 148 -10.27 8.88 0.01
N GLN A 149 -10.01 9.70 1.04
CA GLN A 149 -10.16 11.15 0.97
C GLN A 149 -8.84 11.88 0.70
N GLN A 150 -8.90 12.99 -0.05
CA GLN A 150 -7.74 13.86 -0.35
C GLN A 150 -6.56 13.15 -1.04
N ASN A 151 -6.88 12.23 -1.95
CA ASN A 151 -5.93 11.60 -2.87
C ASN A 151 -5.97 12.28 -4.26
N TYR A 152 -4.94 12.08 -5.07
CA TYR A 152 -4.86 12.55 -6.46
C TYR A 152 -5.02 11.37 -7.41
N TRP A 153 -5.87 11.55 -8.42
CA TRP A 153 -6.33 10.48 -9.32
C TRP A 153 -5.82 10.61 -10.76
N GLY A 154 -4.70 11.31 -10.94
CA GLY A 154 -4.12 11.58 -12.27
C GLY A 154 -4.84 12.67 -13.07
N ARG A 155 -6.00 13.17 -12.58
CA ARG A 155 -6.80 14.20 -13.27
C ARG A 155 -7.50 15.14 -12.30
N PRO A 156 -7.86 16.37 -12.74
CA PRO A 156 -8.50 17.36 -11.89
C PRO A 156 -9.94 17.02 -11.49
N ASN A 157 -10.61 16.09 -12.17
CA ASN A 157 -12.02 15.78 -11.89
C ASN A 157 -12.21 14.57 -10.96
N GLY A 158 -11.14 14.05 -10.37
CA GLY A 158 -11.19 12.92 -9.46
C GLY A 158 -10.97 11.57 -10.14
N PRO A 159 -11.38 10.44 -9.52
CA PRO A 159 -11.16 9.12 -10.08
C PRO A 159 -11.90 8.91 -11.40
N CYS A 160 -11.49 7.93 -12.21
CA CYS A 160 -12.22 7.59 -13.43
C CYS A 160 -13.55 6.94 -13.05
N GLN A 161 -14.52 6.98 -13.97
CA GLN A 161 -15.81 6.33 -13.82
C GLN A 161 -15.71 4.86 -13.39
N ASN A 162 -14.66 4.14 -13.84
CA ASN A 162 -14.44 2.73 -13.55
C ASN A 162 -13.08 2.48 -12.87
N CYS A 163 -12.64 3.37 -11.98
CA CYS A 163 -11.37 3.19 -11.27
C CYS A 163 -11.54 2.97 -9.77
N ILE A 164 -12.78 3.05 -9.29
CA ILE A 164 -13.16 2.76 -7.91
C ILE A 164 -14.26 1.72 -7.94
N PHE A 165 -14.08 0.67 -7.15
CA PHE A 165 -15.02 -0.45 -7.10
C PHE A 165 -15.34 -0.81 -5.64
N GLY A 166 -16.60 -1.20 -5.39
CA GLY A 166 -17.11 -1.56 -4.07
C GLY A 166 -17.42 -0.39 -3.17
N GLU A 167 -17.56 -0.68 -1.86
CA GLU A 167 -17.94 0.29 -0.83
C GLU A 167 -16.78 1.25 -0.53
N VAL A 168 -16.66 2.32 -1.32
CA VAL A 168 -15.57 3.31 -1.22
C VAL A 168 -16.13 4.73 -1.19
N GLU A 169 -15.78 5.48 -0.15
CA GLU A 169 -16.14 6.91 -0.04
C GLU A 169 -14.92 7.80 -0.29
N TYR A 170 -14.98 8.61 -1.35
CA TYR A 170 -13.90 9.51 -1.77
C TYR A 170 -14.37 10.98 -1.84
N LYS A 171 -13.87 11.87 -0.96
CA LYS A 171 -14.22 13.31 -0.90
C LYS A 171 -13.20 14.16 -0.14
N PRO A 172 -13.05 15.46 -0.44
CA PRO A 172 -12.68 15.96 -1.77
C PRO A 172 -11.32 15.37 -2.20
N PHE A 173 -11.07 15.27 -3.51
CA PHE A 173 -9.77 14.84 -4.05
C PHE A 173 -8.89 16.05 -4.40
N ARG A 174 -7.56 15.88 -4.41
CA ARG A 174 -6.63 16.98 -4.73
C ARG A 174 -6.63 17.25 -6.23
N LEU A 175 -6.64 18.52 -6.62
CA LEU A 175 -6.19 18.96 -7.95
C LEU A 175 -4.65 18.85 -7.98
N SER A 176 -4.07 18.56 -9.15
CA SER A 176 -2.63 18.35 -9.33
C SER A 176 -1.80 19.33 -8.49
N PHE A 177 -0.75 18.85 -7.83
CA PHE A 177 0.14 19.72 -7.07
C PHE A 177 0.64 20.86 -7.97
N SER A 178 0.29 22.11 -7.64
CA SER A 178 1.08 23.25 -8.08
C SER A 178 2.49 22.98 -7.55
N ARG A 179 3.45 22.84 -8.48
CA ARG A 179 4.87 22.79 -8.14
C ARG A 179 5.13 24.04 -7.32
N HIS A 180 5.34 23.88 -6.01
CA HIS A 180 5.97 24.94 -5.26
C HIS A 180 7.41 24.94 -5.76
N SER A 181 7.68 26.02 -6.50
CA SER A 181 8.98 26.53 -6.92
C SER A 181 10.06 26.37 -5.88
#